data_AF-A0A1H6RP28-F1
#
_entry.id   AF-A0A1H6RP28-F1
#
_cell.length_a   1.000
_cell.length_b   1.000
_cell.length_c   1.000
_cell.angle_alpha   90.00
_cell.angle_beta   90.00
_cell.angle_gamma   90.00
#
_symmetry.space_group_name_H-M   'P 1'
#
loop_
_entity.id
_entity.type
_entity.pdbx_description
1 polymer ?
#
loop_
_entity_poly.entity_id
_entity_poly.type
_entity_poly.pdbx_seq_one_letter_code
_entity_poly.pdbx_strand_id
1 'polypeptide(L)'
;MPFDFSAVLDETAIPHVLKEILRAELGRIVSESQDPLLDAEARLSELDKESDALLKDAQGRTFAACEYAILAACDRLDFARPAVVPFALGRGVTVLLKSLKALERDVIETFADPLILAEPLLTRHGLAVIDGRVPDPLRISDALEAALHGKSSQMVRKLKTTARIVMEFEGDLPLERLPDHIDRIMTQISRLPKHHGRSHGKNRFNKEGDVRTKLDDIAAADAHDKEQYASIAARKDLSMGQKRAELADLLAPRVTLTNLERHLDRLHDILRSAAYRKNYQGPTKLRSYPQLALLMRDDWQNRRRENPLYLRVTLPKLRLRWSNERLVRMLTSPVYRGCWSDKRRSKSGRMIFRDALYWVPLILLTMGTRVKEVLQLTRRDLLLRDGVHCLRLCWNAEQEGKTPSAQRIVPIPQVLLDLGFVDWVRSI
;
A
#
# COMPACT_ATOMS: atom_id res chain seq x y z
N MET A 1 12.83 -19.48 15.07
CA MET A 1 13.33 -20.10 13.83
C MET A 1 12.91 -21.56 13.84
N PRO A 2 12.37 -22.10 12.74
CA PRO A 2 13.22 -22.41 11.58
C PRO A 2 12.56 -22.20 10.21
N PHE A 3 13.31 -21.62 9.28
CA PHE A 3 13.42 -22.01 7.88
C PHE A 3 14.68 -21.30 7.39
N ASP A 4 15.82 -21.88 7.74
CA ASP A 4 17.09 -21.53 7.11
C ASP A 4 17.12 -22.34 5.81
N PHE A 5 16.50 -21.78 4.76
CA PHE A 5 16.80 -22.18 3.41
C PHE A 5 18.14 -21.58 3.09
N SER A 6 19.18 -22.43 3.12
CA SER A 6 20.46 -22.12 2.51
C SER A 6 20.24 -21.41 1.16
N ALA A 7 21.01 -20.35 0.95
CA ALA A 7 20.94 -19.38 -0.13
C ALA A 7 20.98 -20.00 -1.54
N VAL A 8 19.85 -20.53 -2.00
CA VAL A 8 19.64 -21.00 -3.38
C VAL A 8 18.71 -19.99 -4.05
N LEU A 9 19.19 -19.37 -5.13
CA LEU A 9 18.32 -18.61 -6.02
C LEU A 9 17.25 -19.54 -6.57
N ASP A 10 15.99 -19.22 -6.26
CA ASP A 10 14.83 -19.94 -6.79
C ASP A 10 14.78 -19.83 -8.33
N GLU A 11 14.21 -20.84 -8.99
CA GLU A 11 14.06 -20.84 -10.46
C GLU A 11 13.24 -19.64 -10.96
N THR A 12 12.32 -19.15 -10.12
CA THR A 12 11.52 -17.94 -10.36
C THR A 12 12.38 -16.67 -10.48
N ALA A 13 13.57 -16.64 -9.90
CA ALA A 13 14.47 -15.48 -9.93
C ALA A 13 15.29 -15.40 -11.24
N ILE A 14 15.45 -16.50 -11.96
CA ILE A 14 16.29 -16.58 -13.17
C ILE A 14 15.89 -15.53 -14.22
N PRO A 15 14.61 -15.37 -14.60
CA PRO A 15 14.21 -14.37 -15.59
C PRO A 15 14.54 -12.94 -15.17
N HIS A 16 14.45 -12.63 -13.88
CA HIS A 16 14.74 -11.30 -13.34
C HIS A 16 16.23 -10.99 -13.38
N VAL A 17 17.07 -11.95 -12.98
CA VAL A 17 18.53 -11.82 -13.05
C VAL A 17 18.99 -11.63 -14.50
N LEU A 18 18.45 -12.40 -15.44
CA LEU A 18 18.77 -12.25 -16.87
C LEU A 18 18.39 -10.88 -17.41
N LYS A 19 17.21 -10.35 -17.04
CA LYS A 19 16.79 -9.00 -17.44
C LYS A 19 17.75 -7.94 -16.93
N GLU A 20 18.19 -8.02 -15.68
CA GLU A 20 19.08 -7.02 -15.10
C GLU A 20 20.48 -7.09 -15.68
N ILE A 21 21.01 -8.28 -15.97
CA ILE A 21 22.28 -8.45 -16.68
C ILE A 21 22.18 -7.82 -18.09
N LEU A 22 21.08 -8.07 -18.80
CA LEU A 22 20.84 -7.45 -20.10
C LEU A 22 20.80 -5.91 -20.01
N ARG A 23 20.11 -5.34 -19.01
CA ARG A 23 20.11 -3.89 -18.77
C ARG A 23 21.52 -3.34 -18.54
N ALA A 24 22.28 -3.97 -17.64
CA ALA A 24 23.60 -3.51 -17.24
C ALA A 24 24.60 -3.58 -18.40
N GLU A 25 24.69 -4.72 -19.08
CA GLU A 25 25.61 -4.91 -20.21
C GLU A 25 25.23 -4.06 -21.42
N LEU A 26 23.94 -3.97 -21.77
CA LEU A 26 23.54 -3.12 -22.89
C LEU A 26 23.77 -1.64 -22.57
N GLY A 27 23.57 -1.22 -21.32
CA GLY A 27 23.93 0.12 -20.87
C GLY A 27 25.42 0.42 -21.00
N ARG A 28 26.28 -0.56 -20.67
CA ARG A 28 27.73 -0.49 -20.89
C ARG A 28 28.06 -0.36 -22.38
N ILE A 29 27.52 -1.23 -23.23
CA ILE A 29 27.75 -1.22 -24.68
C ILE A 29 27.34 0.14 -25.29
N VAL A 30 26.18 0.67 -24.90
CA VAL A 30 25.73 2.00 -25.36
C VAL A 30 26.72 3.09 -24.93
N SER A 31 27.16 3.07 -23.67
CA SER A 31 28.13 4.06 -23.17
C SER A 31 29.48 3.97 -23.89
N GLU A 32 30.01 2.77 -24.11
CA GLU A 32 31.29 2.56 -24.79
C GLU A 32 31.21 2.91 -26.28
N SER A 33 30.10 2.59 -26.95
CA SER A 33 29.90 2.94 -28.37
C SER A 33 29.90 4.45 -28.64
N GLN A 34 29.66 5.27 -27.60
CA GLN A 34 29.69 6.72 -27.66
C GLN A 34 31.04 7.31 -27.24
N ASP A 35 31.98 6.49 -26.75
CA ASP A 35 33.30 6.94 -26.32
C ASP A 35 34.21 7.18 -27.54
N PRO A 36 34.63 8.43 -27.81
CA PRO A 36 35.52 8.74 -28.93
C PRO A 36 36.93 8.14 -28.78
N LEU A 37 37.29 7.69 -27.58
CA LEU A 37 38.62 7.13 -27.27
C LEU A 37 38.66 5.60 -27.29
N LEU A 38 37.56 4.95 -27.67
CA LEU A 38 37.48 3.49 -27.72
C LEU A 38 38.50 2.91 -28.72
N ASP A 39 39.43 2.10 -28.23
CA ASP A 39 40.30 1.27 -29.07
C ASP A 39 39.51 0.04 -29.53
N ALA A 40 38.95 0.13 -30.74
CA ALA A 40 38.11 -0.90 -31.34
C ALA A 40 38.84 -2.24 -31.51
N GLU A 41 40.11 -2.23 -31.91
CA GLU A 41 40.89 -3.46 -32.13
C GLU A 41 41.21 -4.16 -30.80
N ALA A 42 41.61 -3.38 -29.79
CA ALA A 42 41.85 -3.91 -28.45
C ALA A 42 40.56 -4.50 -27.85
N ARG A 43 39.43 -3.80 -27.99
CA ARG A 43 38.13 -4.28 -27.48
C ARG A 43 37.66 -5.55 -28.19
N LEU A 44 37.79 -5.64 -29.51
CA LEU A 44 37.48 -6.87 -30.25
C LEU A 44 38.32 -8.07 -29.77
N SER A 45 39.62 -7.85 -29.51
CA SER A 45 40.50 -8.88 -28.95
C SER A 45 40.08 -9.31 -27.54
N GLU A 46 39.60 -8.39 -26.70
CA GLU A 46 39.03 -8.72 -25.39
C GLU A 46 37.73 -9.52 -25.51
N LEU A 47 36.85 -9.16 -26.44
CA LEU A 47 35.58 -9.87 -26.68
C LEU A 47 35.79 -11.32 -27.10
N ASP A 48 36.82 -11.59 -27.90
CA ASP A 48 37.22 -12.97 -28.25
C ASP A 48 37.63 -13.75 -27.00
N LYS A 49 38.50 -13.17 -26.16
CA LYS A 49 38.97 -13.81 -24.91
C LYS A 49 37.82 -14.06 -23.93
N GLU A 50 36.93 -13.08 -23.75
CA GLU A 50 35.74 -13.19 -22.90
C GLU A 50 34.79 -14.29 -23.42
N SER A 51 34.57 -14.35 -24.74
CA SER A 51 33.71 -15.36 -25.37
C SER A 51 34.25 -16.78 -25.24
N ASP A 52 35.57 -16.94 -25.39
CA ASP A 52 36.26 -18.21 -25.19
C ASP A 52 36.23 -18.68 -23.73
N ALA A 53 36.41 -17.75 -22.78
CA ALA A 53 36.30 -18.03 -21.34
C ALA A 53 34.89 -18.51 -20.98
N LEU A 54 33.85 -17.82 -21.47
CA LEU A 54 32.45 -18.22 -21.28
C LEU A 54 32.16 -19.64 -21.80
N LEU A 55 32.74 -20.00 -22.95
CA LEU A 55 32.55 -21.32 -23.55
C LEU A 55 33.25 -22.43 -22.74
N LYS A 56 34.50 -22.19 -22.32
CA LYS A 56 35.27 -23.13 -21.50
C LYS A 56 34.60 -23.38 -20.15
N ASP A 57 34.15 -22.32 -19.49
CA ASP A 57 33.48 -22.42 -18.18
C ASP A 57 32.13 -23.12 -18.27
N ALA A 58 31.37 -22.91 -19.35
CA ALA A 58 30.10 -23.60 -19.56
C ALA A 58 30.29 -25.11 -19.84
N GLN A 59 31.36 -25.49 -20.55
CA GLN A 59 31.73 -26.90 -20.73
C GLN A 59 32.18 -27.55 -19.41
N GLY A 60 32.96 -26.82 -18.61
CA GLY A 60 33.42 -27.25 -17.28
C GLY A 60 32.35 -27.18 -16.18
N ARG A 61 31.18 -26.58 -16.45
CA ARG A 61 30.09 -26.32 -15.49
C ARG A 61 30.52 -25.50 -14.27
N THR A 62 31.57 -24.70 -14.41
CA THR A 62 32.10 -23.83 -13.34
C THR A 62 31.39 -22.48 -13.32
N PHE A 63 31.04 -21.94 -14.49
CA PHE A 63 30.38 -20.64 -14.67
C PHE A 63 31.07 -19.44 -14.00
N ALA A 64 32.39 -19.53 -13.76
CA ALA A 64 33.15 -18.48 -13.07
C ALA A 64 33.12 -17.14 -13.82
N ALA A 65 33.21 -17.17 -15.15
CA ALA A 65 33.11 -15.99 -16.01
C ALA A 65 31.73 -15.28 -15.93
N CYS A 66 30.67 -15.97 -15.48
CA CYS A 66 29.34 -15.37 -15.30
C CYS A 66 29.09 -14.88 -13.86
N GLU A 67 29.92 -15.28 -12.90
CA GLU A 67 29.65 -15.09 -11.47
C GLU A 67 29.53 -13.61 -11.10
N TYR A 68 30.44 -12.77 -11.58
CA TYR A 68 30.40 -11.34 -11.31
C TYR A 68 29.09 -10.69 -11.76
N ALA A 69 28.65 -10.95 -13.00
CA ALA A 69 27.42 -10.41 -13.55
C ALA A 69 26.18 -10.90 -12.78
N ILE A 70 26.18 -12.16 -12.35
CA ILE A 70 25.12 -12.74 -11.52
C ILE A 70 25.07 -12.04 -10.16
N LEU A 71 26.20 -11.91 -9.47
CA LEU A 71 26.27 -11.28 -8.15
C LEU A 71 25.84 -9.81 -8.20
N ALA A 72 26.32 -9.05 -9.19
CA ALA A 72 25.95 -7.65 -9.37
C ALA A 72 24.44 -7.48 -9.65
N ALA A 73 23.87 -8.35 -10.48
CA ALA A 73 22.43 -8.35 -10.74
C ALA A 73 21.62 -8.75 -9.50
N CYS A 74 22.09 -9.72 -8.71
CA CYS A 74 21.45 -10.11 -7.46
C CYS A 74 21.44 -8.94 -6.46
N ASP A 75 22.55 -8.23 -6.31
CA ASP A 75 22.64 -7.08 -5.40
C ASP A 75 21.67 -5.96 -5.80
N ARG A 76 21.60 -5.61 -7.10
CA ARG A 76 20.68 -4.57 -7.59
C ARG A 76 19.21 -4.92 -7.38
N LEU A 77 18.88 -6.21 -7.53
CA LEU A 77 17.53 -6.74 -7.37
C LEU A 77 17.20 -7.18 -5.94
N ASP A 78 18.14 -7.03 -5.00
CA ASP A 78 18.04 -7.46 -3.59
C ASP A 78 17.85 -8.99 -3.41
N PHE A 79 18.34 -9.80 -4.36
CA PHE A 79 18.34 -11.26 -4.26
C PHE A 79 19.49 -11.75 -3.37
N ALA A 80 19.26 -12.87 -2.68
CA ALA A 80 20.33 -13.54 -1.95
C ALA A 80 21.44 -13.97 -2.92
N ARG A 81 22.70 -13.73 -2.53
CA ARG A 81 23.86 -14.16 -3.32
C ARG A 81 23.95 -15.70 -3.29
N PRO A 82 24.00 -16.38 -4.46
CA PRO A 82 24.15 -17.82 -4.49
C PRO A 82 25.57 -18.18 -4.06
N ALA A 83 25.70 -19.17 -3.16
CA ALA A 83 27.01 -19.72 -2.83
C ALA A 83 27.60 -20.55 -4.01
N VAL A 84 26.72 -21.15 -4.81
CA VAL A 84 27.06 -21.86 -6.04
C VAL A 84 26.04 -21.49 -7.10
N VAL A 85 26.50 -21.12 -8.30
CA VAL A 85 25.61 -20.75 -9.41
C VAL A 85 24.80 -21.99 -9.87
N PRO A 86 23.46 -21.94 -9.81
CA PRO A 86 22.63 -23.03 -10.32
C PRO A 86 22.87 -23.24 -11.83
N PHE A 87 22.94 -24.49 -12.27
CA PHE A 87 23.26 -24.83 -13.66
C PHE A 87 22.33 -24.14 -14.68
N ALA A 88 21.03 -24.08 -14.40
CA ALA A 88 20.05 -23.43 -15.27
C ALA A 88 20.31 -21.91 -15.40
N LEU A 89 20.62 -21.25 -14.28
CA LEU A 89 20.98 -19.83 -14.25
C LEU A 89 22.29 -19.59 -14.99
N GLY A 90 23.33 -20.36 -14.67
CA GLY A 90 24.64 -20.27 -15.31
C GLY A 90 24.54 -20.42 -16.83
N ARG A 91 23.86 -21.47 -17.30
CA ARG A 91 23.62 -21.68 -18.74
C ARG A 91 22.86 -20.52 -19.38
N GLY A 92 21.81 -20.03 -18.73
CA GLY A 92 21.02 -18.91 -19.25
C GLY A 92 21.85 -17.63 -19.39
N VAL A 93 22.64 -17.32 -18.36
CA VAL A 93 23.52 -16.13 -18.33
C VAL A 93 24.63 -16.26 -19.36
N THR A 94 25.25 -17.44 -19.51
CA THR A 94 26.26 -17.65 -20.55
C THR A 94 25.70 -17.39 -21.94
N VAL A 95 24.51 -17.91 -22.25
CA VAL A 95 23.87 -17.70 -23.56
C VAL A 95 23.57 -16.21 -23.79
N LEU A 96 23.07 -15.52 -22.77
CA LEU A 96 22.79 -14.09 -22.84
C LEU A 96 24.06 -13.27 -23.06
N LEU A 97 25.10 -13.49 -22.25
CA LEU A 97 26.38 -12.81 -22.38
C LEU A 97 27.02 -13.05 -23.73
N LYS A 98 27.05 -14.30 -24.23
CA LYS A 98 27.54 -14.59 -25.59
C LYS A 98 26.79 -13.81 -26.67
N SER A 99 25.46 -13.70 -26.53
CA SER A 99 24.64 -12.92 -27.47
C SER A 99 24.96 -11.43 -27.41
N LEU A 100 25.21 -10.91 -26.20
CA LEU A 100 25.61 -9.51 -25.99
C LEU A 100 27.02 -9.20 -26.50
N LYS A 101 27.97 -10.12 -26.36
CA LYS A 101 29.33 -9.97 -26.90
C LYS A 101 29.34 -10.04 -28.42
N ALA A 102 28.49 -10.88 -29.02
CA ALA A 102 28.28 -10.88 -30.47
C ALA A 102 27.67 -9.55 -30.94
N LEU A 103 26.66 -9.05 -30.23
CA LEU A 103 26.06 -7.76 -30.51
C LEU A 103 27.08 -6.61 -30.39
N GLU A 104 27.92 -6.62 -29.35
CA GLU A 104 28.96 -5.60 -29.16
C GLU A 104 29.99 -5.62 -30.29
N ARG A 105 30.35 -6.81 -30.79
CA ARG A 105 31.18 -6.94 -32.00
C ARG A 105 30.49 -6.31 -33.21
N ASP A 106 29.23 -6.65 -33.45
CA ASP A 106 28.47 -6.09 -34.58
C ASP A 106 28.38 -4.56 -34.50
N VAL A 107 28.20 -4.01 -33.30
CA VAL A 107 28.22 -2.55 -33.05
C VAL A 107 29.56 -1.94 -33.44
N ILE A 108 30.68 -2.54 -33.02
CA ILE A 108 32.03 -2.03 -33.32
C ILE A 108 32.33 -2.11 -34.82
N GLU A 109 31.94 -3.21 -35.49
CA GLU A 109 32.24 -3.43 -36.91
C GLU A 109 31.36 -2.60 -37.85
N THR A 110 30.08 -2.39 -37.50
CA THR A 110 29.10 -1.74 -38.37
C THR A 110 28.75 -0.30 -37.97
N PHE A 111 29.15 0.14 -36.79
CA PHE A 111 28.77 1.43 -36.19
C PHE A 111 27.24 1.60 -36.06
N ALA A 112 26.49 0.51 -36.02
CA ALA A 112 25.04 0.55 -35.83
C ALA A 112 24.68 0.88 -34.38
N ASP A 113 23.48 1.44 -34.19
CA ASP A 113 22.94 1.74 -32.85
C ASP A 113 22.76 0.42 -32.05
N PRO A 114 23.41 0.28 -30.87
CA PRO A 114 23.29 -0.91 -30.04
C PRO A 114 21.85 -1.24 -29.63
N LEU A 115 21.00 -0.23 -29.44
CA LEU A 115 19.60 -0.42 -29.02
C LEU A 115 18.74 -0.98 -30.16
N ILE A 116 19.06 -0.64 -31.41
CA ILE A 116 18.40 -1.20 -32.60
C ILE A 116 18.83 -2.65 -32.77
N LEU A 117 20.13 -2.95 -32.71
CA LEU A 117 20.63 -4.32 -32.80
C LEU A 117 20.14 -5.21 -31.65
N ALA A 118 19.89 -4.63 -30.46
CA ALA A 118 19.42 -5.37 -29.29
C ALA A 118 17.92 -5.66 -29.29
N GLU A 119 17.13 -5.14 -30.25
CA GLU A 119 15.66 -5.30 -30.28
C GLU A 119 15.20 -6.76 -30.10
N PRO A 120 15.80 -7.78 -30.76
CA PRO A 120 15.40 -9.17 -30.58
C PRO A 120 15.64 -9.68 -29.15
N LEU A 121 16.76 -9.28 -28.53
CA LEU A 121 17.10 -9.64 -27.14
C LEU A 121 16.18 -8.93 -26.15
N LEU A 122 15.93 -7.64 -26.35
CA LEU A 122 15.01 -6.85 -25.53
C LEU A 122 13.60 -7.42 -25.56
N THR A 123 13.08 -7.75 -26.75
CA THR A 123 11.76 -8.35 -26.94
C THR A 123 11.66 -9.70 -26.24
N ARG A 124 12.67 -10.57 -26.40
CA ARG A 124 12.72 -11.89 -25.73
C ARG A 124 12.63 -11.78 -24.21
N HIS A 125 13.22 -10.74 -23.63
CA HIS A 125 13.22 -10.50 -22.18
C HIS A 125 12.13 -9.54 -21.71
N GLY A 126 11.24 -9.08 -22.59
CA GLY A 126 10.14 -8.16 -22.27
C GLY A 126 10.64 -6.81 -21.73
N LEU A 127 11.72 -6.28 -22.31
CA LEU A 127 12.24 -4.95 -22.05
C LEU A 127 11.89 -4.03 -23.22
N ALA A 128 11.56 -2.78 -22.91
CA ALA A 128 11.28 -1.74 -23.91
C ALA A 128 12.28 -0.59 -23.73
N VAL A 129 12.71 -0.02 -24.84
CA VAL A 129 13.53 1.21 -24.85
C VAL A 129 12.60 2.41 -24.62
N ILE A 130 12.95 3.27 -23.67
CA ILE A 130 12.23 4.50 -23.35
C ILE A 130 13.25 5.63 -23.34
N ASP A 131 13.00 6.69 -24.12
CA ASP A 131 13.89 7.86 -24.24
C ASP A 131 15.35 7.49 -24.57
N GLY A 132 15.54 6.55 -25.51
CA GLY A 132 16.88 6.15 -25.97
C GLY A 132 17.71 5.36 -24.94
N ARG A 133 17.06 4.74 -23.95
CA ARG A 133 17.73 3.87 -22.97
C ARG A 133 16.81 2.74 -22.51
N VAL A 134 17.40 1.67 -21.97
CA VAL A 134 16.63 0.67 -21.22
C VAL A 134 16.43 1.20 -19.80
N PRO A 135 15.19 1.37 -19.33
CA PRO A 135 14.94 1.94 -18.01
C PRO A 135 15.40 0.99 -16.89
N ASP A 136 15.89 1.58 -15.80
CA ASP A 136 16.18 0.88 -14.55
C ASP A 136 14.94 0.15 -14.00
N PRO A 137 15.12 -0.93 -13.22
CA PRO A 137 14.01 -1.61 -12.58
C PRO A 137 13.24 -0.66 -11.66
N LEU A 138 11.96 -0.45 -11.96
CA LEU A 138 11.07 0.38 -11.16
C LEU A 138 10.98 -0.16 -9.73
N ARG A 139 11.15 0.71 -8.75
CA ARG A 139 11.00 0.40 -7.33
C ARG A 139 9.65 0.86 -6.78
N ILE A 140 9.36 0.50 -5.53
CA ILE A 140 8.13 0.91 -4.84
C ILE A 140 8.06 2.43 -4.71
N SER A 141 9.19 3.10 -4.46
CA SER A 141 9.31 4.55 -4.39
C SER A 141 8.92 5.25 -5.71
N ASP A 142 9.43 4.77 -6.85
CA ASP A 142 9.11 5.29 -8.19
C ASP A 142 7.63 5.09 -8.52
N ALA A 143 7.10 3.92 -8.20
CA ALA A 143 5.71 3.58 -8.40
C ALA A 143 4.78 4.46 -7.55
N LEU A 144 5.19 4.72 -6.30
CA LEU A 144 4.48 5.62 -5.41
C LEU A 144 4.43 7.03 -6.01
N GLU A 145 5.56 7.58 -6.46
CA GLU A 145 5.62 8.90 -7.10
C GLU A 145 4.60 9.01 -8.24
N ALA A 146 4.60 8.03 -9.15
CA ALA A 146 3.64 7.94 -10.25
C ALA A 146 2.19 7.91 -9.73
N ALA A 147 1.93 7.18 -8.66
CA ALA A 147 0.60 7.03 -8.07
C ALA A 147 0.07 8.29 -7.37
N LEU A 148 0.93 9.23 -6.98
CA LEU A 148 0.51 10.47 -6.30
C LEU A 148 -0.14 11.48 -7.26
N HIS A 149 0.17 11.43 -8.55
CA HIS A 149 -0.33 12.38 -9.53
C HIS A 149 -1.85 12.35 -9.65
N GLY A 150 -2.48 13.53 -9.56
CA GLY A 150 -3.93 13.69 -9.72
C GLY A 150 -4.77 13.12 -8.59
N LYS A 151 -4.16 12.68 -7.48
CA LYS A 151 -4.89 12.15 -6.31
C LYS A 151 -5.23 13.26 -5.32
N SER A 152 -6.36 13.12 -4.62
CA SER A 152 -6.72 14.02 -3.52
C SER A 152 -5.73 13.95 -2.36
N SER A 153 -5.60 15.03 -1.58
CA SER A 153 -4.70 15.10 -0.41
C SER A 153 -4.90 13.94 0.58
N GLN A 154 -6.15 13.51 0.77
CA GLN A 154 -6.48 12.36 1.60
C GLN A 154 -5.95 11.04 1.02
N MET A 155 -6.04 10.86 -0.30
CA MET A 155 -5.55 9.64 -0.95
C MET A 155 -4.02 9.61 -0.99
N VAL A 156 -3.37 10.74 -1.29
CA VAL A 156 -1.91 10.90 -1.21
C VAL A 156 -1.40 10.42 0.15
N ARG A 157 -2.02 10.86 1.25
CA ARG A 157 -1.62 10.40 2.60
C ARG A 157 -1.76 8.88 2.75
N LYS A 158 -2.86 8.29 2.27
CA LYS A 158 -3.11 6.83 2.39
C LYS A 158 -2.13 6.00 1.57
N LEU A 159 -1.82 6.43 0.35
CA LEU A 159 -0.85 5.77 -0.53
C LEU A 159 0.54 5.81 0.11
N LYS A 160 0.99 6.99 0.57
CA LYS A 160 2.25 7.15 1.30
C LYS A 160 2.32 6.27 2.54
N THR A 161 1.24 6.16 3.31
CA THR A 161 1.21 5.27 4.50
C THR A 161 1.39 3.81 4.11
N THR A 162 0.69 3.32 3.09
CA THR A 162 0.85 1.91 2.65
C THR A 162 2.25 1.65 2.13
N ALA A 163 2.76 2.49 1.22
CA ALA A 163 4.09 2.31 0.65
C ALA A 163 5.19 2.36 1.72
N ARG A 164 5.09 3.27 2.70
CA ARG A 164 6.04 3.35 3.81
C ARG A 164 6.06 2.07 4.65
N ILE A 165 4.89 1.50 4.94
CA ILE A 165 4.82 0.24 5.71
C ILE A 165 5.51 -0.89 4.94
N VAL A 166 5.30 -0.98 3.62
CA VAL A 166 5.97 -2.01 2.81
C VAL A 166 7.47 -1.78 2.76
N MET A 167 7.92 -0.55 2.49
CA MET A 167 9.35 -0.22 2.45
C MET A 167 10.04 -0.42 3.80
N GLU A 168 9.33 -0.27 4.91
CA GLU A 168 9.87 -0.54 6.24
C GLU A 168 10.05 -2.03 6.53
N PHE A 169 9.24 -2.90 5.91
CA PHE A 169 9.35 -4.35 6.07
C PHE A 169 10.29 -5.01 5.06
N GLU A 170 10.31 -4.52 3.82
CA GLU A 170 10.92 -5.19 2.67
C GLU A 170 11.96 -4.31 1.95
N GLY A 171 12.21 -3.09 2.43
CA GLY A 171 13.03 -2.12 1.70
C GLY A 171 12.34 -1.57 0.45
N ASP A 172 13.08 -0.78 -0.32
CA ASP A 172 12.61 -0.24 -1.60
C ASP A 172 12.75 -1.27 -2.73
N LEU A 173 11.96 -2.33 -2.62
CA LEU A 173 12.01 -3.50 -3.49
C LEU A 173 11.67 -3.15 -4.95
N PRO A 174 12.33 -3.78 -5.94
CA PRO A 174 11.87 -3.75 -7.32
C PRO A 174 10.44 -4.27 -7.46
N LEU A 175 9.60 -3.61 -8.27
CA LEU A 175 8.19 -3.98 -8.45
C LEU A 175 8.00 -5.39 -9.00
N GLU A 176 8.98 -5.90 -9.75
CA GLU A 176 8.96 -7.25 -10.30
C GLU A 176 8.94 -8.33 -9.21
N ARG A 177 9.49 -8.03 -8.03
CA ARG A 177 9.59 -8.96 -6.89
C ARG A 177 8.46 -8.82 -5.87
N LEU A 178 7.67 -7.76 -5.97
CA LEU A 178 6.55 -7.53 -5.07
C LEU A 178 5.53 -8.69 -5.03
N PRO A 179 5.21 -9.38 -6.15
CA PRO A 179 4.34 -10.55 -6.14
C PRO A 179 4.83 -11.68 -5.22
N ASP A 180 6.13 -11.93 -5.17
CA ASP A 180 6.70 -13.01 -4.36
C ASP A 180 6.70 -12.66 -2.87
N HIS A 181 6.76 -11.37 -2.55
CA HIS A 181 6.83 -10.87 -1.17
C HIS A 181 5.43 -10.56 -0.59
N ILE A 182 4.37 -10.55 -1.39
CA ILE A 182 3.05 -10.05 -0.96
C ILE A 182 2.47 -10.82 0.23
N ASP A 183 2.72 -12.12 0.32
CA ASP A 183 2.22 -12.95 1.43
C ASP A 183 2.88 -12.60 2.74
N ARG A 184 4.20 -12.44 2.70
CA ARG A 184 4.99 -12.05 3.86
C ARG A 184 4.58 -10.66 4.32
N ILE A 185 4.48 -9.71 3.39
CA ILE A 185 4.02 -8.34 3.65
C ILE A 185 2.63 -8.36 4.30
N MET A 186 1.65 -9.04 3.72
CA MET A 186 0.27 -9.05 4.24
C MET A 186 0.19 -9.73 5.60
N THR A 187 0.96 -10.78 5.83
CA THR A 187 1.07 -11.45 7.12
C THR A 187 1.69 -10.54 8.18
N GLN A 188 2.76 -9.80 7.86
CA GLN A 188 3.35 -8.81 8.76
C GLN A 188 2.39 -7.66 9.07
N ILE A 189 1.71 -7.10 8.06
CA ILE A 189 0.69 -6.05 8.28
C ILE A 189 -0.44 -6.59 9.17
N SER A 190 -0.81 -7.86 9.04
CA SER A 190 -1.88 -8.48 9.84
C SER A 190 -1.55 -8.57 11.33
N ARG A 191 -0.25 -8.56 11.68
CA ARG A 191 0.30 -8.60 13.05
C ARG A 191 0.45 -7.22 13.67
N LEU A 192 0.32 -6.15 12.89
CA LEU A 192 0.42 -4.79 13.43
C LEU A 192 -0.69 -4.54 14.45
N PRO A 193 -0.38 -3.87 15.58
CA PRO A 193 -1.38 -3.39 16.51
C PRO A 193 -2.35 -2.42 15.84
N LYS A 194 -3.61 -2.39 16.30
CA LYS A 194 -4.65 -1.48 15.78
C LYS A 194 -4.24 0.00 15.82
N HIS A 195 -3.42 0.38 16.79
CA HIS A 195 -2.98 1.75 17.04
C HIS A 195 -1.52 2.01 16.62
N HIS A 196 -0.94 1.15 15.78
CA HIS A 196 0.43 1.32 15.26
C HIS A 196 0.66 2.74 14.72
N GLY A 197 1.88 3.25 14.93
CA GLY A 197 2.25 4.62 14.54
C GLY A 197 1.55 5.75 15.32
N ARG A 198 0.77 5.45 16.36
CA ARG A 198 0.26 6.44 17.34
C ARG A 198 0.89 6.28 18.73
N SER A 199 1.63 5.20 18.95
CA SER A 199 2.24 4.84 20.23
C SER A 199 3.59 5.50 20.51
N HIS A 200 4.07 6.37 19.61
CA HIS A 200 5.37 7.05 19.71
C HIS A 200 5.41 8.17 20.77
N GLY A 201 4.37 8.36 21.59
CA GLY A 201 4.34 9.41 22.63
C GLY A 201 4.15 10.86 22.13
N LYS A 202 4.54 11.17 20.89
CA LYS A 202 4.36 12.52 20.30
C LYS A 202 2.89 12.95 20.29
N ASN A 203 2.63 14.11 20.87
CA ASN A 203 1.31 14.74 20.90
C ASN A 203 1.47 16.27 20.82
N ARG A 204 0.37 17.02 20.92
CA ARG A 204 0.40 18.49 20.82
C ARG A 204 1.22 19.18 21.93
N PHE A 205 1.50 18.48 23.03
CA PHE A 205 2.21 18.97 24.20
C PHE A 205 3.62 18.38 24.34
N ASN A 206 3.85 17.16 23.84
CA ASN A 206 5.14 16.48 23.85
C ASN A 206 5.60 16.20 22.42
N LYS A 207 6.69 16.85 21.99
CA LYS A 207 7.28 16.66 20.66
C LYS A 207 8.35 15.56 20.65
N GLU A 208 8.86 15.20 21.82
CA GLU A 208 9.77 14.08 22.01
C GLU A 208 8.96 12.79 22.06
N GLY A 209 9.49 11.75 21.44
CA GLY A 209 8.78 10.50 21.34
C GLY A 209 9.66 9.41 20.78
N ASP A 210 9.42 8.18 21.23
CA ASP A 210 10.21 7.03 20.88
C ASP A 210 10.24 6.82 19.36
N VAL A 211 11.44 6.59 18.83
CA VAL A 211 11.63 6.09 17.47
C VAL A 211 11.36 4.59 17.54
N ARG A 212 10.13 4.18 17.19
CA ARG A 212 9.73 2.77 17.10
C ARG A 212 9.46 2.38 15.67
N THR A 213 10.05 1.28 15.24
CA THR A 213 9.73 0.66 13.96
C THR A 213 8.41 -0.12 14.06
N LYS A 214 7.85 -0.49 12.91
CA LYS A 214 6.69 -1.36 12.77
C LYS A 214 6.97 -2.77 13.28
N LEU A 215 8.21 -3.24 13.14
CA LEU A 215 8.65 -4.52 13.70
C LEU A 215 8.69 -4.46 15.23
N ASP A 216 9.13 -3.35 15.82
CA ASP A 216 9.09 -3.15 17.28
C ASP A 216 7.65 -3.12 17.80
N ASP A 217 6.75 -2.43 17.09
CA ASP A 217 5.31 -2.41 17.40
C ASP A 217 4.71 -3.83 17.40
N ILE A 218 5.14 -4.69 16.46
CA ILE A 218 4.72 -6.11 16.40
C ILE A 218 5.33 -6.91 17.55
N ALA A 219 6.64 -6.79 17.77
CA ALA A 219 7.35 -7.55 18.80
C ALA A 219 6.81 -7.24 20.21
N ALA A 220 6.54 -5.98 20.51
CA ALA A 220 5.95 -5.57 21.79
C ALA A 220 4.55 -6.17 22.00
N ALA A 221 3.72 -6.17 20.96
CA ALA A 221 2.37 -6.74 21.07
C ALA A 221 2.38 -8.28 21.15
N ASP A 222 3.33 -8.93 20.47
CA ASP A 222 3.49 -10.38 20.54
C ASP A 222 4.06 -10.82 21.90
N ALA A 223 4.95 -10.02 22.50
CA ALA A 223 5.45 -10.24 23.86
C ALA A 223 4.33 -10.12 24.89
N HIS A 224 3.52 -9.06 24.82
CA HIS A 224 2.32 -8.90 25.66
C HIS A 224 1.39 -10.10 25.54
N ASP A 225 1.06 -10.52 24.32
CA ASP A 225 0.17 -11.65 24.11
C ASP A 225 0.75 -12.97 24.66
N LYS A 226 2.07 -13.17 24.54
CA LYS A 226 2.77 -14.33 25.10
C LYS A 226 2.63 -14.42 26.61
N GLU A 227 2.74 -13.29 27.31
CA GLU A 227 2.53 -13.21 28.76
C GLU A 227 1.09 -13.56 29.14
N GLN A 228 0.10 -13.03 28.40
CA GLN A 228 -1.31 -13.36 28.62
C GLN A 228 -1.60 -14.85 28.39
N TYR A 229 -1.03 -15.45 27.33
CA TYR A 229 -1.15 -16.89 27.08
C TYR A 229 -0.57 -17.70 28.24
N ALA A 230 0.61 -17.35 28.75
CA ALA A 230 1.24 -18.07 29.86
C ALA A 230 0.40 -17.98 31.15
N SER A 231 -0.10 -16.79 31.46
CA SER A 231 -0.96 -16.55 32.64
C SER A 231 -2.25 -17.38 32.59
N ILE A 232 -2.97 -17.34 31.46
CA ILE A 232 -4.24 -18.06 31.30
C ILE A 232 -4.03 -19.57 31.14
N ALA A 233 -2.91 -20.01 30.55
CA ALA A 233 -2.58 -21.42 30.45
C ALA A 233 -2.41 -22.07 31.83
N ALA A 234 -1.77 -21.37 32.78
CA ALA A 234 -1.51 -21.86 34.14
C ALA A 234 -2.78 -22.06 34.99
N ARG A 235 -3.88 -21.36 34.67
CA ARG A 235 -5.17 -21.49 35.34
C ARG A 235 -5.79 -22.88 35.09
N LYS A 236 -6.01 -23.66 36.15
CA LYS A 236 -6.63 -25.01 36.06
C LYS A 236 -8.14 -25.00 36.28
N ASP A 237 -8.66 -23.89 36.79
CA ASP A 237 -10.08 -23.66 37.11
C ASP A 237 -10.95 -23.40 35.86
N LEU A 238 -10.34 -23.10 34.72
CA LEU A 238 -11.03 -22.74 33.48
C LEU A 238 -10.97 -23.82 32.42
N SER A 239 -12.10 -24.07 31.76
CA SER A 239 -12.15 -24.84 30.52
C SER A 239 -11.45 -24.11 29.37
N MET A 240 -11.08 -24.84 28.31
CA MET A 240 -10.46 -24.24 27.11
C MET A 240 -11.32 -23.14 26.47
N GLY A 241 -12.64 -23.31 26.48
CA GLY A 241 -13.57 -22.29 25.99
C GLY A 241 -13.52 -20.99 26.81
N GLN A 242 -13.55 -21.12 28.14
CA GLN A 242 -13.46 -19.98 29.07
C GLN A 242 -12.11 -19.27 28.99
N LYS A 243 -11.01 -20.03 28.92
CA LYS A 243 -9.66 -19.47 28.69
C LYS A 243 -9.61 -18.59 27.45
N ARG A 244 -10.18 -19.07 26.34
CA ARG A 244 -10.22 -18.31 25.07
C ARG A 244 -11.12 -17.08 25.14
N ALA A 245 -12.22 -17.15 25.89
CA ALA A 245 -13.12 -16.02 26.09
C ALA A 245 -12.41 -14.89 26.87
N GLU A 246 -11.75 -15.21 27.98
CA GLU A 246 -10.98 -14.22 28.74
C GLU A 246 -9.82 -13.63 27.91
N LEU A 247 -9.10 -14.47 27.16
CA LEU A 247 -8.03 -14.00 26.26
C LEU A 247 -8.54 -13.04 25.18
N ALA A 248 -9.79 -13.17 24.74
CA ALA A 248 -10.35 -12.27 23.72
C ALA A 248 -10.37 -10.80 24.17
N ASP A 249 -10.49 -10.56 25.49
CA ASP A 249 -10.53 -9.23 26.06
C ASP A 249 -9.12 -8.70 26.46
N LEU A 250 -8.17 -9.60 26.73
CA LEU A 250 -6.82 -9.26 27.21
C LEU A 250 -5.77 -9.10 26.10
N LEU A 251 -5.92 -9.81 24.98
CA LEU A 251 -4.96 -9.80 23.89
C LEU A 251 -4.96 -8.47 23.13
N ALA A 252 -3.80 -8.08 22.62
CA ALA A 252 -3.64 -6.82 21.91
C ALA A 252 -4.41 -6.84 20.56
N PRO A 253 -5.32 -5.88 20.29
CA PRO A 253 -6.08 -5.86 19.05
C PRO A 253 -5.19 -5.61 17.83
N ARG A 254 -5.30 -6.46 16.80
CA ARG A 254 -4.56 -6.33 15.54
C ARG A 254 -5.38 -5.63 14.44
N VAL A 255 -4.71 -5.27 13.34
CA VAL A 255 -5.33 -4.69 12.14
C VAL A 255 -6.45 -5.59 11.61
N THR A 256 -7.61 -5.03 11.23
CA THR A 256 -8.74 -5.81 10.72
C THR A 256 -8.49 -6.34 9.29
N LEU A 257 -9.18 -7.42 8.89
CA LEU A 257 -9.12 -7.93 7.51
C LEU A 257 -9.51 -6.85 6.48
N THR A 258 -10.56 -6.07 6.76
CA THR A 258 -10.96 -4.94 5.90
C THR A 258 -9.87 -3.88 5.73
N ASN A 259 -9.00 -3.69 6.72
CA ASN A 259 -7.87 -2.78 6.56
C ASN A 259 -6.75 -3.42 5.74
N LEU A 260 -6.52 -4.73 5.84
CA LEU A 260 -5.59 -5.46 4.96
C LEU A 260 -6.03 -5.36 3.50
N GLU A 261 -7.32 -5.60 3.21
CA GLU A 261 -7.90 -5.42 1.88
C GLU A 261 -7.64 -4.01 1.33
N ARG A 262 -7.79 -2.98 2.18
CA ARG A 262 -7.48 -1.59 1.78
C ARG A 262 -6.00 -1.32 1.55
N HIS A 263 -5.09 -2.04 2.22
CA HIS A 263 -3.67 -1.94 1.92
C HIS A 263 -3.38 -2.60 0.57
N LEU A 264 -3.95 -3.78 0.31
CA LEU A 264 -3.87 -4.49 -0.96
C LEU A 264 -4.40 -3.64 -2.13
N ASP A 265 -5.56 -3.00 -1.98
CA ASP A 265 -6.13 -2.10 -2.99
C ASP A 265 -5.20 -0.94 -3.36
N ARG A 266 -4.51 -0.39 -2.36
CA ARG A 266 -3.56 0.73 -2.57
C ARG A 266 -2.30 0.25 -3.27
N LEU A 267 -1.83 -0.97 -2.98
CA LEU A 267 -0.73 -1.56 -3.75
C LEU A 267 -1.15 -1.80 -5.20
N HIS A 268 -2.36 -2.29 -5.44
CA HIS A 268 -2.91 -2.39 -6.81
C HIS A 268 -3.02 -1.02 -7.50
N ASP A 269 -3.39 0.05 -6.79
CA ASP A 269 -3.44 1.41 -7.35
C ASP A 269 -2.03 1.93 -7.67
N ILE A 270 -1.04 1.65 -6.82
CA ILE A 270 0.37 1.98 -7.05
C ILE A 270 0.88 1.29 -8.32
N LEU A 271 0.66 -0.02 -8.44
CA LEU A 271 1.11 -0.80 -9.60
C LEU A 271 0.39 -0.40 -10.89
N ARG A 272 -0.93 -0.16 -10.85
CA ARG A 272 -1.67 0.34 -12.02
C ARG A 272 -1.18 1.72 -12.46
N SER A 273 -0.83 2.58 -11.51
CA SER A 273 -0.29 3.91 -11.82
C SER A 273 1.11 3.80 -12.44
N ALA A 274 1.95 2.88 -11.95
CA ALA A 274 3.24 2.58 -12.56
C ALA A 274 3.09 1.99 -13.97
N ALA A 275 2.14 1.09 -14.20
CA ALA A 275 1.86 0.54 -15.53
C ALA A 275 1.45 1.64 -16.51
N TYR A 276 0.54 2.53 -16.08
CA TYR A 276 0.04 3.61 -16.93
C TYR A 276 1.06 4.73 -17.20
N ARG A 277 1.87 5.12 -16.19
CA ARG A 277 2.75 6.31 -16.29
C ARG A 277 4.22 6.00 -16.53
N LYS A 278 4.68 4.81 -16.17
CA LYS A 278 6.08 4.40 -16.19
C LYS A 278 6.29 3.11 -17.00
N ASN A 279 5.29 2.68 -17.77
CA ASN A 279 5.33 1.50 -18.64
C ASN A 279 5.71 0.19 -17.90
N TYR A 280 5.31 0.04 -16.64
CA TYR A 280 5.49 -1.21 -15.91
C TYR A 280 4.67 -2.35 -16.55
N GLN A 281 5.34 -3.42 -16.97
CA GLN A 281 4.71 -4.56 -17.64
C GLN A 281 4.38 -5.76 -16.71
N GLY A 282 4.69 -5.66 -15.42
CA GLY A 282 4.41 -6.73 -14.47
C GLY A 282 2.95 -6.76 -13.98
N PRO A 283 2.62 -7.74 -13.11
CA PRO A 283 1.26 -7.91 -12.63
C PRO A 283 0.81 -6.73 -11.76
N THR A 284 -0.31 -6.11 -12.12
CA THR A 284 -0.90 -5.00 -11.34
C THR A 284 -1.86 -5.47 -10.25
N LYS A 285 -2.27 -6.73 -10.30
CA LYS A 285 -3.11 -7.40 -9.32
C LYS A 285 -2.29 -8.49 -8.64
N LEU A 286 -1.97 -8.27 -7.37
CA LEU A 286 -1.10 -9.17 -6.60
C LEU A 286 -1.92 -10.34 -6.03
N ARG A 287 -3.07 -10.05 -5.42
CA ARG A 287 -3.99 -11.06 -4.89
C ARG A 287 -5.46 -10.63 -4.97
N SER A 288 -6.35 -11.61 -4.89
CA SER A 288 -7.79 -11.38 -4.67
C SER A 288 -8.13 -11.44 -3.18
N TYR A 289 -9.30 -10.91 -2.79
CA TYR A 289 -9.77 -10.98 -1.41
C TYR A 289 -9.96 -12.42 -0.89
N PRO A 290 -10.53 -13.37 -1.67
CA PRO A 290 -10.62 -14.76 -1.23
C PRO A 290 -9.24 -15.37 -0.97
N GLN A 291 -8.25 -15.10 -1.82
CA GLN A 291 -6.88 -15.58 -1.62
C GLN A 291 -6.23 -14.95 -0.37
N LEU A 292 -6.44 -13.65 -0.14
CA LEU A 292 -5.97 -13.00 1.08
C LEU A 292 -6.63 -13.58 2.34
N ALA A 293 -7.94 -13.84 2.30
CA ALA A 293 -8.64 -14.47 3.41
C ALA A 293 -8.15 -15.89 3.69
N LEU A 294 -7.85 -16.67 2.64
CA LEU A 294 -7.27 -18.00 2.75
C LEU A 294 -5.87 -17.93 3.39
N LEU A 295 -4.99 -17.06 2.88
CA LEU A 295 -3.65 -16.81 3.45
C LEU A 295 -3.72 -16.51 4.96
N MET A 296 -4.63 -15.60 5.34
CA MET A 296 -4.82 -15.25 6.74
C MET A 296 -5.34 -16.44 7.56
N ARG A 297 -6.29 -17.22 7.02
CA ARG A 297 -6.80 -18.41 7.69
C ARG A 297 -5.68 -19.43 7.94
N ASP A 298 -4.82 -19.65 6.95
CA ASP A 298 -3.74 -20.64 7.01
C ASP A 298 -2.65 -20.19 8.02
N ASP A 299 -2.26 -18.91 8.03
CA ASP A 299 -1.36 -18.35 9.07
C ASP A 299 -1.95 -18.56 10.48
N TRP A 300 -3.24 -18.29 10.67
CA TRP A 300 -3.87 -18.45 11.99
C TRP A 300 -3.95 -19.91 12.42
N GLN A 301 -4.20 -20.83 11.48
CA GLN A 301 -4.21 -22.27 11.77
C GLN A 301 -2.82 -22.76 12.15
N ASN A 302 -1.76 -22.30 11.47
CA ASN A 302 -0.39 -22.65 11.80
C ASN A 302 -0.02 -22.17 13.21
N ARG A 303 -0.31 -20.91 13.54
CA ARG A 303 -0.09 -20.38 14.91
C ARG A 303 -0.92 -21.09 15.97
N ARG A 304 -2.11 -21.56 15.62
CA ARG A 304 -2.97 -22.33 16.52
C ARG A 304 -2.44 -23.76 16.76
N ARG A 305 -1.72 -24.34 15.80
CA ARG A 305 -1.01 -25.61 16.00
C ARG A 305 0.16 -25.44 16.96
N GLU A 306 0.89 -24.33 16.85
CA GLU A 306 1.99 -23.98 17.77
C GLU A 306 1.49 -23.64 19.18
N ASN A 307 0.40 -22.87 19.28
CA ASN A 307 -0.23 -22.51 20.53
C ASN A 307 -1.76 -22.75 20.46
N PRO A 308 -2.29 -23.80 21.12
CA PRO A 308 -3.73 -24.10 21.12
C PRO A 308 -4.63 -22.97 21.64
N LEU A 309 -4.11 -22.06 22.47
CA LEU A 309 -4.81 -20.88 22.99
C LEU A 309 -4.74 -19.67 22.05
N TYR A 310 -3.98 -19.75 20.95
CA TYR A 310 -3.85 -18.66 20.00
C TYR A 310 -5.23 -18.16 19.51
N LEU A 311 -5.40 -16.84 19.60
CA LEU A 311 -6.57 -16.13 19.15
C LEU A 311 -6.15 -14.79 18.54
N ARG A 312 -6.63 -14.52 17.32
CA ARG A 312 -6.43 -13.23 16.70
C ARG A 312 -7.59 -12.29 17.03
N VAL A 313 -7.33 -11.35 17.93
CA VAL A 313 -8.30 -10.33 18.31
C VAL A 313 -8.25 -9.16 17.34
N THR A 314 -9.41 -8.78 16.81
CA THR A 314 -9.56 -7.54 16.03
C THR A 314 -10.76 -6.76 16.54
N LEU A 315 -10.68 -5.43 16.51
CA LEU A 315 -11.74 -4.56 16.98
C LEU A 315 -12.25 -3.67 15.83
N PRO A 316 -13.15 -4.18 14.97
CA PRO A 316 -13.77 -3.39 13.93
C PRO A 316 -14.55 -2.23 14.53
N LYS A 317 -14.67 -1.13 13.77
CA LYS A 317 -15.46 0.02 14.20
C LYS A 317 -16.94 -0.30 14.08
N LEU A 318 -17.55 -0.74 15.18
CA LEU A 318 -19.00 -0.87 15.29
C LEU A 318 -19.63 0.53 15.31
N ARG A 319 -20.67 0.73 14.48
CA ARG A 319 -21.45 1.97 14.45
C ARG A 319 -22.88 1.63 14.86
N LEU A 320 -23.13 1.64 16.16
CA LEU A 320 -24.47 1.43 16.70
C LEU A 320 -25.30 2.70 16.54
N ARG A 321 -26.61 2.51 16.30
CA ARG A 321 -27.60 3.59 16.36
C ARG A 321 -27.62 4.20 17.76
N TRP A 322 -27.91 5.49 17.85
CA TRP A 322 -28.10 6.11 19.16
C TRP A 322 -29.38 5.57 19.80
N SER A 323 -29.36 5.40 21.12
CA SER A 323 -30.57 5.06 21.88
C SER A 323 -31.53 6.25 21.90
N ASN A 324 -32.82 5.96 22.06
CA ASN A 324 -33.85 6.99 22.19
C ASN A 324 -33.54 7.93 23.36
N GLU A 325 -33.09 7.41 24.50
CA GLU A 325 -32.67 8.23 25.65
C GLU A 325 -31.54 9.19 25.32
N ARG A 326 -30.54 8.75 24.54
CA ARG A 326 -29.43 9.59 24.12
C ARG A 326 -29.88 10.68 23.16
N LEU A 327 -30.81 10.35 22.25
CA LEU A 327 -31.43 11.32 21.36
C LEU A 327 -32.24 12.36 22.14
N VAL A 328 -33.09 11.93 23.08
CA VAL A 328 -33.85 12.83 23.97
C VAL A 328 -32.91 13.73 24.74
N ARG A 329 -31.84 13.20 25.33
CA ARG A 329 -30.83 14.01 26.06
C ARG A 329 -30.15 15.04 25.17
N MET A 330 -29.83 14.67 23.93
CA MET A 330 -29.24 15.59 22.96
C MET A 330 -30.24 16.69 22.57
N LEU A 331 -31.48 16.33 22.22
CA LEU A 331 -32.53 17.25 21.78
C LEU A 331 -33.09 18.13 22.91
N THR A 332 -32.92 17.72 24.17
CA THR A 332 -33.27 18.53 25.35
C THR A 332 -32.08 19.30 25.92
N SER A 333 -30.91 19.23 25.27
CA SER A 333 -29.72 19.94 25.71
C SER A 333 -29.89 21.48 25.65
N PRO A 334 -29.05 22.24 26.39
CA PRO A 334 -29.09 23.71 26.36
C PRO A 334 -28.92 24.33 24.97
N VAL A 335 -28.34 23.62 24.01
CA VAL A 335 -28.26 24.07 22.60
C VAL A 335 -29.66 24.32 22.02
N TYR A 336 -30.63 23.48 22.36
CA TYR A 336 -31.99 23.57 21.84
C TYR A 336 -32.96 24.29 22.78
N ARG A 337 -32.74 24.19 24.10
CA ARG A 337 -33.64 24.77 25.11
C ARG A 337 -33.21 26.14 25.65
N GLY A 338 -31.99 26.58 25.37
CA GLY A 338 -31.44 27.83 25.88
C GLY A 338 -30.14 27.60 26.65
N CYS A 339 -29.11 28.35 26.26
CA CYS A 339 -27.76 28.27 26.80
C CYS A 339 -27.31 29.58 27.44
N TRP A 340 -26.22 29.51 28.20
CA TRP A 340 -25.70 30.64 28.97
C TRP A 340 -25.10 31.74 28.09
N SER A 341 -24.40 31.37 27.01
CA SER A 341 -23.83 32.29 26.03
C SER A 341 -23.37 31.52 24.79
N ASP A 342 -23.08 32.25 23.71
CA ASP A 342 -22.59 31.67 22.45
C ASP A 342 -21.36 30.76 22.64
N LYS A 343 -20.42 31.15 23.51
CA LYS A 343 -19.22 30.36 23.82
C LYS A 343 -19.46 29.23 24.83
N ARG A 344 -20.60 29.21 25.53
CA ARG A 344 -20.91 28.25 26.61
C ARG A 344 -22.24 27.53 26.36
N ARG A 345 -22.37 26.94 25.17
CA ARG A 345 -23.63 26.31 24.71
C ARG A 345 -24.03 25.03 25.44
N SER A 346 -23.13 24.44 26.22
CA SER A 346 -23.42 23.26 27.05
C SER A 346 -24.00 23.60 28.42
N LYS A 347 -23.95 24.87 28.84
CA LYS A 347 -24.50 25.33 30.13
C LYS A 347 -25.88 25.93 29.90
N SER A 348 -26.85 25.54 30.73
CA SER A 348 -28.21 26.07 30.68
C SER A 348 -28.26 27.58 30.84
N GLY A 349 -29.15 28.23 30.09
CA GLY A 349 -29.41 29.66 30.14
C GLY A 349 -30.66 30.00 29.32
N ARG A 350 -30.82 31.26 28.92
CA ARG A 350 -32.03 31.74 28.22
C ARG A 350 -31.80 32.03 26.72
N MET A 351 -30.56 31.97 26.23
CA MET A 351 -30.23 32.35 24.85
C MET A 351 -30.20 31.14 23.91
N ILE A 352 -30.83 31.25 22.75
CA ILE A 352 -30.82 30.22 21.70
C ILE A 352 -30.13 30.80 20.46
N PHE A 353 -29.06 30.14 20.02
CA PHE A 353 -28.32 30.51 18.81
C PHE A 353 -28.63 29.50 17.70
N ARG A 354 -29.34 29.94 16.66
CA ARG A 354 -29.80 29.10 15.55
C ARG A 354 -28.79 29.05 14.40
N ASP A 355 -27.56 28.64 14.67
CA ASP A 355 -26.51 28.56 13.64
C ASP A 355 -26.26 27.10 13.18
N ALA A 356 -25.09 26.84 12.58
CA ALA A 356 -24.70 25.51 12.14
C ALA A 356 -24.74 24.45 13.25
N LEU A 357 -24.41 24.80 14.51
CA LEU A 357 -24.45 23.84 15.63
C LEU A 357 -25.87 23.47 16.02
N TYR A 358 -26.84 24.35 15.77
CA TYR A 358 -28.26 24.08 15.99
C TYR A 358 -28.85 23.26 14.84
N TRP A 359 -28.68 23.72 13.60
CA TRP A 359 -29.37 23.16 12.44
C TRP A 359 -28.75 21.90 11.87
N VAL A 360 -27.42 21.80 11.79
CA VAL A 360 -26.76 20.65 11.15
C VAL A 360 -27.15 19.32 11.81
N PRO A 361 -27.14 19.17 13.15
CA PRO A 361 -27.54 17.91 13.76
C PRO A 361 -29.01 17.56 13.52
N LEU A 362 -29.91 18.55 13.51
CA LEU A 362 -31.34 18.33 13.24
C LEU A 362 -31.58 17.86 11.80
N ILE A 363 -30.89 18.48 10.84
CA ILE A 363 -30.93 18.08 9.42
C ILE A 363 -30.39 16.65 9.27
N LEU A 364 -29.24 16.33 9.87
CA LEU A 364 -28.64 14.99 9.78
C LEU A 364 -29.54 13.91 10.38
N LEU A 365 -30.18 14.21 11.52
CA LEU A 365 -31.08 13.29 12.21
C LEU A 365 -32.36 13.01 11.40
N THR A 366 -32.92 14.04 10.76
CA THR A 366 -34.23 13.95 10.11
C THR A 366 -34.15 13.60 8.62
N MET A 367 -33.06 13.96 7.94
CA MET A 367 -32.90 13.77 6.49
C MET A 367 -31.86 12.71 6.11
N GLY A 368 -31.07 12.19 7.06
CA GLY A 368 -30.10 11.12 6.81
C GLY A 368 -28.96 11.49 5.86
N THR A 369 -28.66 12.78 5.71
CA THR A 369 -27.64 13.31 4.81
C THR A 369 -26.22 13.12 5.37
N ARG A 370 -25.18 13.30 4.55
CA ARG A 370 -23.80 13.33 5.06
C ARG A 370 -23.46 14.70 5.62
N VAL A 371 -22.66 14.75 6.68
CA VAL A 371 -22.22 16.00 7.32
C VAL A 371 -21.64 17.00 6.32
N LYS A 372 -20.75 16.55 5.41
CA LYS A 372 -20.14 17.42 4.39
C LYS A 372 -21.21 18.02 3.45
N GLU A 373 -22.21 17.23 3.05
CA GLU A 373 -23.28 17.68 2.13
C GLU A 373 -24.08 18.83 2.76
N VAL A 374 -24.40 18.73 4.06
CA VAL A 374 -25.13 19.79 4.78
C VAL A 374 -24.29 21.04 4.97
N LEU A 375 -23.01 20.89 5.31
CA LEU A 375 -22.10 22.02 5.56
C LEU A 375 -21.76 22.81 4.29
N GLN A 376 -21.97 22.25 3.10
CA GLN A 376 -21.77 22.94 1.83
C GLN A 376 -23.06 23.61 1.30
N LEU A 377 -24.19 23.50 2.01
CA LEU A 377 -25.43 24.12 1.58
C LEU A 377 -25.33 25.64 1.63
N THR A 378 -25.91 26.26 0.60
CA THR A 378 -26.06 27.69 0.47
C THR A 378 -27.53 28.07 0.53
N ARG A 379 -27.83 29.36 0.71
CA ARG A 379 -29.21 29.86 0.69
C ARG A 379 -29.94 29.54 -0.62
N ARG A 380 -29.21 29.48 -1.73
CA ARG A 380 -29.74 29.13 -3.05
C ARG A 380 -30.22 27.68 -3.11
N ASP A 381 -29.78 26.83 -2.19
CA ASP A 381 -30.13 25.41 -2.21
C ASP A 381 -31.51 25.12 -1.60
N LEU A 382 -32.11 26.11 -0.94
CA LEU A 382 -33.50 26.07 -0.53
C LEU A 382 -34.42 26.32 -1.73
N LEU A 383 -35.27 25.35 -2.01
CA LEU A 383 -36.22 25.35 -3.12
C LEU A 383 -37.64 25.19 -2.61
N LEU A 384 -38.59 25.68 -3.40
CA LEU A 384 -39.99 25.31 -3.29
C LEU A 384 -40.35 24.52 -4.54
N ARG A 385 -40.70 23.25 -4.39
CA ARG A 385 -41.05 22.35 -5.49
C ARG A 385 -42.40 21.74 -5.19
N ASP A 386 -43.36 21.96 -6.09
CA ASP A 386 -44.73 21.43 -5.96
C ASP A 386 -45.37 21.78 -4.60
N GLY A 387 -45.12 23.00 -4.10
CA GLY A 387 -45.58 23.46 -2.79
C GLY A 387 -44.79 22.94 -1.59
N VAL A 388 -43.77 22.10 -1.79
CA VAL A 388 -42.95 21.52 -0.71
C VAL A 388 -41.57 22.17 -0.67
N HIS A 389 -41.16 22.61 0.52
CA HIS A 389 -39.81 23.12 0.74
C HIS A 389 -38.79 21.98 0.68
N CYS A 390 -37.75 22.15 -0.13
CA CYS A 390 -36.75 21.13 -0.41
C CYS A 390 -35.34 21.72 -0.32
N LEU A 391 -34.35 20.85 -0.07
CA LEU A 391 -32.93 21.16 -0.23
C LEU A 391 -32.37 20.43 -1.44
N ARG A 392 -31.71 21.15 -2.35
CA ARG A 392 -30.86 20.52 -3.36
C ARG A 392 -29.50 20.21 -2.74
N LEU A 393 -29.02 18.99 -2.91
CA LEU A 393 -27.72 18.54 -2.40
C LEU A 393 -26.79 18.26 -3.58
N CYS A 394 -25.52 18.63 -3.45
CA CYS A 394 -24.46 18.34 -4.42
C CYS A 394 -24.70 18.91 -5.84
N TRP A 395 -25.36 20.07 -5.96
CA TRP A 395 -25.91 20.54 -7.24
C TRP A 395 -25.02 21.54 -7.99
N ASN A 396 -23.99 22.08 -7.34
CA ASN A 396 -23.06 23.05 -7.94
C ASN A 396 -21.61 22.53 -7.91
N ALA A 397 -20.72 23.20 -8.66
CA ALA A 397 -19.32 22.80 -8.81
C ALA A 397 -18.53 22.81 -7.48
N GLU A 398 -18.96 23.58 -6.48
CA GLU A 398 -18.35 23.64 -5.15
C GLU A 398 -18.90 22.55 -4.20
N GLN A 399 -20.03 21.94 -4.54
CA GLN A 399 -20.70 20.88 -3.79
C GLN A 399 -20.43 19.51 -4.41
N GLU A 400 -19.23 19.00 -4.20
CA GLU A 400 -18.79 17.72 -4.75
C GLU A 400 -19.56 16.52 -4.19
N GLY A 401 -20.31 15.85 -5.06
CA GLY A 401 -20.82 14.50 -4.86
C GLY A 401 -19.82 13.44 -5.31
N LYS A 402 -19.79 12.28 -4.64
CA LYS A 402 -18.94 11.14 -5.08
C LYS A 402 -19.45 10.45 -6.34
N THR A 403 -20.74 10.58 -6.63
CA THR A 403 -21.45 9.90 -7.72
C THR A 403 -22.49 10.85 -8.30
N PRO A 404 -22.95 10.65 -9.55
CA PRO A 404 -24.06 11.41 -10.11
C PRO A 404 -25.32 11.34 -9.23
N SER A 405 -25.57 10.18 -8.62
CA SER A 405 -26.68 9.97 -7.67
C SER A 405 -26.57 10.77 -6.36
N ALA A 406 -25.44 11.41 -6.10
CA ALA A 406 -25.31 12.33 -4.96
C ALA A 406 -26.11 13.62 -5.19
N GLN A 407 -26.29 14.02 -6.45
CA GLN A 407 -27.13 15.16 -6.83
C GLN A 407 -28.59 14.77 -6.62
N ARG A 408 -29.23 15.36 -5.62
CA ARG A 408 -30.61 15.01 -5.28
C ARG A 408 -31.33 16.17 -4.62
N ILE A 409 -32.65 16.15 -4.74
CA ILE A 409 -33.55 17.06 -4.04
C ILE A 409 -34.19 16.27 -2.91
N VAL A 410 -34.10 16.78 -1.68
CA VAL A 410 -34.64 16.12 -0.49
C VAL A 410 -35.67 17.05 0.16
N PRO A 411 -36.92 16.60 0.40
CA PRO A 411 -37.92 17.41 1.07
C PRO A 411 -37.50 17.72 2.51
N ILE A 412 -37.77 18.94 2.96
CA ILE A 412 -37.51 19.38 4.33
C ILE A 412 -38.62 18.81 5.22
N PRO A 413 -38.28 18.01 6.25
CA PRO A 413 -39.27 17.45 7.15
C PRO A 413 -40.05 18.53 7.90
N GLN A 414 -41.36 18.29 8.13
CA GLN A 414 -42.27 19.25 8.77
C GLN A 414 -41.72 19.79 10.09
N VAL A 415 -41.10 18.93 10.92
CA VAL A 415 -40.49 19.34 12.19
C VAL A 415 -39.45 20.45 12.06
N LEU A 416 -38.70 20.53 10.95
CA LEU A 416 -37.75 21.62 10.71
C LEU A 416 -38.46 22.90 10.27
N LEU A 417 -39.55 22.77 9.50
CA LEU A 417 -40.39 23.90 9.10
C LEU A 417 -41.05 24.52 10.34
N ASP A 418 -41.60 23.71 11.23
CA ASP A 418 -42.22 24.15 12.49
C ASP A 418 -41.23 24.86 13.43
N LEU A 419 -39.96 24.45 13.39
CA LEU A 419 -38.88 25.12 14.12
C LEU A 419 -38.45 26.45 13.49
N GLY A 420 -39.00 26.81 12.32
CA GLY A 420 -38.71 28.04 11.59
C GLY A 420 -37.41 27.98 10.78
N PHE A 421 -37.05 26.81 10.23
CA PHE A 421 -35.83 26.68 9.42
C PHE A 421 -35.85 27.60 8.19
N VAL A 422 -36.96 27.64 7.47
CA VAL A 422 -37.12 28.47 6.27
C VAL A 422 -37.02 29.95 6.61
N ASP A 423 -37.68 30.37 7.69
CA ASP A 423 -37.64 31.77 8.15
C ASP A 423 -36.23 32.16 8.57
N TRP A 424 -35.51 31.26 9.24
CA TRP A 424 -34.11 31.46 9.59
C TRP A 424 -33.20 31.60 8.35
N VAL A 425 -33.34 30.74 7.33
CA VAL A 425 -32.55 30.86 6.08
C VAL A 425 -32.86 32.18 5.35
N ARG A 426 -34.09 32.67 5.46
CA ARG A 426 -34.52 33.94 4.85
C ARG A 426 -34.01 35.17 5.61
N SER A 427 -33.83 35.08 6.93
CA SER A 427 -33.42 36.21 7.77
C SER A 427 -31.92 36.52 7.77
N ILE A 428 -31.07 35.58 7.35
CA ILE A 428 -29.61 35.73 7.27
C ILE A 428 -29.11 36.24 5.92
#